data_AF-X1N672-F1
#
_entry.id   AF-X1N672-F1
#
_cell.length_a   1.000
_cell.length_b   1.000
_cell.length_c   1.000
_cell.angle_alpha   90.00
_cell.angle_beta   90.00
_cell.angle_gamma   90.00
#
_symmetry.space_group_name_H-M   'P 1'
#
loop_
_entity.id
_entity.type
_entity.pdbx_description
1 polymer ?
#
loop_
_entity_poly.entity_id
_entity_poly.type
_entity_poly.pdbx_seq_one_letter_code
_entity_poly.pdbx_strand_id
1 'polypeptide(L)'
;PLGQATLKIHTHLEKLRPVLQDERIAKYGHNIKYDLLVLKAAGIELAGITFDTMVASYLLEADRPSHSLKALGQELLGLEVTDISELIGSGKNQIAFDQVPLEQAFPYASQDADITWQLQALLSSQLAPAGVEELFYDVEMPLVQVLAQIQYHGIALDNEKLRQMSRDLQKRSQQLIEQIHQQADGQFNIDSPQQLAEVLFNKLGLTPVRKTKTGLSTDMAVLETLSSSHPLPSLVLQYRRIAKLRNTYLAARRWSWLTDCKSTPKT
;
A
#
# COMPACT_ATOMS: atom_id res chain seq x y z
N PRO A 1 -25.45 -0.91 -9.83
CA PRO A 1 -25.59 -2.38 -10.01
C PRO A 1 -26.10 -2.76 -11.41
N LEU A 2 -25.76 -3.97 -11.86
CA LEU A 2 -26.22 -4.55 -13.13
C LEU A 2 -27.76 -4.40 -13.25
N GLY A 3 -28.21 -3.69 -14.30
CA GLY A 3 -29.62 -3.49 -14.60
C GLY A 3 -30.24 -2.16 -14.15
N GLN A 4 -29.52 -1.30 -13.43
CA GLN A 4 -29.99 0.07 -13.15
C GLN A 4 -29.67 1.01 -14.32
N ALA A 5 -30.52 2.02 -14.53
CA ALA A 5 -30.28 3.06 -15.51
C ALA A 5 -29.03 3.86 -15.10
N THR A 6 -27.97 3.77 -15.90
CA THR A 6 -26.73 4.51 -15.66
C THR A 6 -26.61 5.68 -16.61
N LEU A 7 -25.99 6.75 -16.11
CA LEU A 7 -25.56 7.84 -16.96
C LEU A 7 -24.43 7.36 -17.87
N LYS A 8 -24.45 7.76 -19.14
CA LYS A 8 -23.31 7.52 -20.05
C LYS A 8 -22.11 8.30 -19.52
N ILE A 9 -21.11 7.57 -18.99
CA ILE A 9 -19.92 8.14 -18.32
C ILE A 9 -19.29 9.23 -19.18
N HIS A 10 -18.93 8.92 -20.42
CA HIS A 10 -18.27 9.88 -21.32
C HIS A 10 -19.09 11.16 -21.51
N THR A 11 -20.40 11.04 -21.80
CA THR A 11 -21.28 12.20 -22.00
C THR A 11 -21.37 13.11 -20.76
N HIS A 12 -21.34 12.53 -19.55
CA HIS A 12 -21.47 13.32 -18.32
C HIS A 12 -20.13 13.87 -17.85
N LEU A 13 -19.04 13.14 -18.05
CA LEU A 13 -17.69 13.64 -17.84
C LEU A 13 -17.41 14.87 -18.70
N GLU A 14 -17.82 14.88 -19.97
CA GLU A 14 -17.67 16.06 -20.83
C GLU A 14 -18.46 17.28 -20.33
N LYS A 15 -19.60 17.07 -19.66
CA LYS A 15 -20.35 18.17 -19.03
C LYS A 15 -19.68 18.70 -17.77
N LEU A 16 -18.98 17.85 -17.03
CA LEU A 16 -18.24 18.23 -15.81
C LEU A 16 -16.85 18.79 -16.12
N ARG A 17 -16.27 18.45 -17.27
CA ARG A 17 -14.94 18.87 -17.72
C ARG A 17 -14.69 20.37 -17.52
N PRO A 18 -15.58 21.30 -17.92
CA PRO A 18 -15.32 22.73 -17.74
C PRO A 18 -15.12 23.11 -16.27
N VAL A 19 -15.84 22.48 -15.34
CA VAL A 19 -15.71 22.76 -13.90
C VAL A 19 -14.45 22.12 -13.33
N LEU A 20 -14.19 20.85 -13.70
CA LEU A 20 -13.05 20.09 -13.19
C LEU A 20 -11.70 20.67 -13.66
N GLN A 21 -11.64 21.21 -14.88
CA GLN A 21 -10.40 21.75 -15.46
C GLN A 21 -10.21 23.27 -15.24
N ASP A 22 -11.17 23.97 -14.62
CA ASP A 22 -11.05 25.42 -14.38
C ASP A 22 -10.28 25.72 -13.09
N GLU A 23 -9.08 26.27 -13.20
CA GLU A 23 -8.23 26.66 -12.06
C GLU A 23 -8.87 27.69 -11.12
N ARG A 24 -9.83 28.47 -11.61
CA ARG A 24 -10.52 29.51 -10.81
C ARG A 24 -11.57 28.93 -9.88
N ILE A 25 -11.98 27.68 -10.11
CA ILE A 25 -12.91 26.96 -9.23
C ILE A 25 -12.06 26.17 -8.26
N ALA A 26 -12.06 26.57 -6.99
CA ALA A 26 -11.39 25.86 -5.92
C ALA A 26 -11.99 24.46 -5.72
N LYS A 27 -11.15 23.44 -5.65
CA LYS A 27 -11.51 22.08 -5.25
C LYS A 27 -10.78 21.68 -3.98
N TYR A 28 -11.55 21.06 -3.10
CA TYR A 28 -11.10 20.45 -1.86
C TYR A 28 -11.27 18.96 -1.97
N GLY A 29 -10.35 18.21 -1.36
CA GLY A 29 -10.40 16.76 -1.34
C GLY A 29 -9.88 16.18 -0.04
N HIS A 30 -9.99 14.87 0.05
CA HIS A 30 -9.35 14.06 1.07
C HIS A 30 -8.53 13.01 0.34
N ASN A 31 -7.20 13.08 0.41
CA ASN A 31 -6.31 12.27 -0.44
C ASN A 31 -6.58 12.49 -1.95
N ILE A 32 -6.67 13.77 -2.37
CA ILE A 32 -7.07 14.19 -3.72
C ILE A 32 -6.14 13.70 -4.84
N LYS A 33 -4.94 13.22 -4.47
CA LYS A 33 -4.04 12.47 -5.36
C LYS A 33 -4.75 11.29 -6.04
N TYR A 34 -5.63 10.60 -5.31
CA TYR A 34 -6.39 9.48 -5.87
C TYR A 34 -7.35 9.95 -6.96
N ASP A 35 -8.13 11.01 -6.69
CA ASP A 35 -9.06 11.60 -7.66
C ASP A 35 -8.34 12.14 -8.90
N LEU A 36 -7.17 12.76 -8.72
CA LEU A 36 -6.28 13.17 -9.80
C LEU A 36 -5.97 12.00 -10.75
N LEU A 37 -5.59 10.85 -10.21
CA LEU A 37 -5.24 9.67 -11.02
C LEU A 37 -6.46 9.08 -11.73
N VAL A 38 -7.60 8.98 -11.04
CA VAL A 38 -8.86 8.46 -11.61
C VAL A 38 -9.34 9.36 -12.75
N LEU A 39 -9.36 10.68 -12.55
CA LEU A 39 -9.78 11.65 -13.56
C LEU A 39 -8.81 11.69 -14.74
N LYS A 40 -7.51 11.63 -14.49
CA LYS A 40 -6.49 11.58 -15.55
C LYS A 40 -6.65 10.33 -16.41
N ALA A 41 -6.92 9.17 -15.80
CA ALA A 41 -7.23 7.94 -16.54
C ALA A 41 -8.52 8.06 -17.38
N ALA A 42 -9.46 8.91 -16.96
CA ALA A 42 -10.66 9.26 -17.72
C ALA A 42 -10.45 10.42 -18.73
N GLY A 43 -9.22 10.89 -18.93
CA GLY A 43 -8.87 11.96 -19.87
C GLY A 43 -9.22 13.37 -19.37
N ILE A 44 -9.31 13.58 -18.05
CA ILE A 44 -9.56 14.88 -17.41
C ILE A 44 -8.32 15.28 -16.61
N GLU A 45 -7.76 16.45 -16.91
CA GLU A 45 -6.72 17.06 -16.07
C GLU A 45 -7.40 17.96 -15.03
N LEU A 46 -7.58 17.43 -13.81
CA LEU A 46 -8.16 18.17 -12.69
C LEU A 46 -7.26 19.36 -12.33
N ALA A 47 -7.83 20.55 -12.29
CA ALA A 47 -7.13 21.79 -11.96
C ALA A 47 -7.84 22.54 -10.82
N GLY A 48 -7.21 23.55 -10.22
CA GLY A 48 -7.81 24.33 -9.12
C GLY A 48 -7.86 23.58 -7.79
N ILE A 49 -6.98 22.61 -7.57
CA ILE A 49 -6.83 21.94 -6.28
C ILE A 49 -6.21 22.93 -5.30
N THR A 50 -6.94 23.22 -4.22
CA THR A 50 -6.55 24.25 -3.25
C THR A 50 -6.43 23.72 -1.83
N PHE A 51 -6.96 22.52 -1.56
CA PHE A 51 -6.89 21.94 -0.21
C PHE A 51 -7.02 20.41 -0.21
N ASP A 52 -6.17 19.74 0.56
CA ASP A 52 -6.31 18.32 0.91
C ASP A 52 -6.39 18.17 2.44
N THR A 53 -7.53 17.69 2.92
CA THR A 53 -7.82 17.56 4.37
C THR A 53 -6.96 16.51 5.05
N MET A 54 -6.50 15.47 4.32
CA MET A 54 -5.59 14.46 4.87
C MET A 54 -4.22 15.07 5.13
N VAL A 55 -3.71 15.86 4.19
CA VAL A 55 -2.42 16.57 4.30
C VAL A 55 -2.49 17.61 5.42
N ALA A 56 -3.55 18.41 5.47
CA ALA A 56 -3.73 19.42 6.51
C ALA A 56 -3.76 18.78 7.91
N SER A 57 -4.51 17.68 8.05
CA SER A 57 -4.56 16.93 9.32
C SER A 57 -3.19 16.37 9.72
N TYR A 58 -2.41 15.86 8.76
CA TYR A 58 -1.07 15.35 9.03
C TYR A 58 -0.11 16.44 9.51
N LEU A 59 -0.12 17.61 8.88
CA LEU A 59 0.73 18.73 9.32
C LEU A 59 0.35 19.27 10.69
N LEU A 60 -0.95 19.26 11.02
CA LEU A 60 -1.43 19.72 12.32
C LEU A 60 -1.10 18.73 13.45
N GLU A 61 -1.19 17.42 13.20
CA GLU A 61 -0.95 16.40 14.22
C GLU A 61 -0.48 15.07 13.61
N ALA A 62 0.81 14.94 13.34
CA ALA A 62 1.38 13.79 12.63
C ALA A 62 1.33 12.45 13.41
N ASP A 63 1.16 12.49 14.74
CA ASP A 63 1.05 11.33 15.63
C ASP A 63 -0.39 10.83 15.81
N ARG A 64 -1.36 11.47 15.14
CA ARG A 64 -2.75 11.04 15.12
C ARG A 64 -2.87 9.57 14.68
N PRO A 65 -3.68 8.75 15.36
CA PRO A 65 -3.80 7.32 15.02
C PRO A 65 -4.26 7.05 13.58
N SER A 66 -5.04 7.95 12.99
CA SER A 66 -5.52 7.85 11.61
C SER A 66 -5.84 9.23 11.03
N HIS A 67 -5.44 9.45 9.78
CA HIS A 67 -5.84 10.60 8.97
C HIS A 67 -6.92 10.25 7.94
N SER A 68 -7.64 9.14 8.12
CA SER A 68 -8.73 8.77 7.22
C SER A 68 -9.94 9.70 7.39
N LEU A 69 -10.69 9.94 6.32
CA LEU A 69 -11.86 10.82 6.33
C LEU A 69 -12.87 10.44 7.40
N LYS A 70 -13.11 9.13 7.58
CA LYS A 70 -13.95 8.58 8.64
C LYS A 70 -13.44 8.93 10.03
N ALA A 71 -12.16 8.66 10.31
CA ALA A 71 -11.58 8.96 11.62
C ALA A 71 -11.67 10.46 11.94
N LEU A 72 -11.35 11.31 10.96
CA LEU A 72 -11.42 12.76 11.12
C LEU A 72 -12.86 13.26 11.28
N GLY A 73 -13.81 12.73 10.50
CA GLY A 73 -15.23 13.09 10.61
C GLY A 73 -15.82 12.70 11.97
N GLN A 74 -15.47 11.51 12.49
CA GLN A 74 -15.89 11.07 13.81
C GLN A 74 -15.27 11.91 14.92
N GLU A 75 -13.95 12.10 14.88
CA GLU A 75 -13.23 12.73 15.98
C GLU A 75 -13.41 14.25 16.02
N LEU A 76 -13.35 14.92 14.86
CA LEU A 76 -13.33 16.38 14.79
C LEU A 76 -14.72 16.99 14.57
N LEU A 77 -15.63 16.27 13.92
CA LEU A 77 -16.98 16.76 13.61
C LEU A 77 -18.07 16.03 14.41
N GLY A 78 -17.75 14.95 15.12
CA GLY A 78 -18.72 14.15 15.86
C GLY A 78 -19.73 13.43 14.97
N LEU A 79 -19.38 13.19 13.70
CA LEU A 79 -20.27 12.59 12.70
C LEU A 79 -20.13 11.07 12.68
N GLU A 80 -21.25 10.36 12.57
CA GLU A 80 -21.23 8.95 12.19
C GLU A 80 -20.97 8.82 10.69
N VAL A 81 -19.82 8.25 10.34
CA VAL A 81 -19.39 8.06 8.95
C VAL A 81 -19.48 6.59 8.59
N THR A 82 -20.17 6.29 7.49
CA THR A 82 -20.32 4.92 6.98
C THR A 82 -18.97 4.42 6.46
N ASP A 83 -18.57 3.22 6.88
CA ASP A 83 -17.36 2.61 6.33
C ASP A 83 -17.59 2.11 4.90
N ILE A 84 -16.63 2.30 4.00
CA ILE A 84 -16.74 1.74 2.66
C ILE A 84 -16.92 0.22 2.69
N SER A 85 -16.36 -0.48 3.67
CA SER A 85 -16.51 -1.93 3.83
C SER A 85 -17.94 -2.37 4.14
N GLU A 86 -18.80 -1.48 4.65
CA GLU A 86 -20.23 -1.75 4.80
C GLU A 86 -20.94 -1.83 3.44
N LEU A 87 -20.43 -1.11 2.43
CA LEU A 87 -20.97 -1.11 1.07
C LEU A 87 -20.38 -2.22 0.23
N ILE A 88 -19.05 -2.38 0.28
CA ILE A 88 -18.33 -3.27 -0.64
C ILE A 88 -17.92 -4.60 -0.01
N GLY A 89 -18.11 -4.77 1.30
CA GLY A 89 -17.64 -5.95 2.03
C GLY A 89 -16.12 -5.98 2.21
N SER A 90 -15.58 -7.15 2.57
CA SER A 90 -14.15 -7.34 2.82
C SER A 90 -13.63 -8.70 2.35
N GLY A 91 -12.32 -8.78 2.16
CA GLY A 91 -11.63 -10.02 1.79
C GLY A 91 -12.00 -10.52 0.39
N LYS A 92 -12.07 -11.84 0.22
CA LYS A 92 -12.31 -12.47 -1.10
C LYS A 92 -13.70 -12.21 -1.68
N ASN A 93 -14.65 -11.80 -0.84
CA ASN A 93 -16.04 -11.54 -1.22
C ASN A 93 -16.31 -10.05 -1.42
N GLN A 94 -15.27 -9.21 -1.38
CA GLN A 94 -15.40 -7.78 -1.63
C GLN A 94 -15.90 -7.53 -3.05
N ILE A 95 -16.96 -6.76 -3.20
CA ILE A 95 -17.52 -6.33 -4.49
C ILE A 95 -16.87 -5.04 -4.96
N ALA A 96 -17.02 -4.72 -6.24
CA ALA A 96 -16.60 -3.43 -6.78
C ALA A 96 -17.69 -2.36 -6.54
N PHE A 97 -17.29 -1.07 -6.48
CA PHE A 97 -18.23 0.01 -6.13
C PHE A 97 -19.35 0.21 -7.17
N ASP A 98 -19.11 -0.16 -8.43
CA ASP A 98 -20.13 -0.16 -9.50
C ASP A 98 -21.24 -1.21 -9.28
N GLN A 99 -20.98 -2.20 -8.44
CA GLN A 99 -21.94 -3.23 -8.04
C GLN A 99 -22.81 -2.81 -6.85
N VAL A 100 -22.44 -1.73 -6.14
CA VAL A 100 -23.20 -1.20 -5.01
C VAL A 100 -24.55 -0.63 -5.48
N PRO A 101 -25.67 -0.86 -4.78
CA PRO A 101 -26.94 -0.21 -5.06
C PRO A 101 -26.85 1.32 -4.99
N LEU A 102 -27.47 2.03 -5.93
CA LEU A 102 -27.42 3.50 -5.97
C LEU A 102 -27.95 4.14 -4.68
N GLU A 103 -28.98 3.54 -4.05
CA GLU A 103 -29.56 3.98 -2.78
C GLU A 103 -28.56 3.98 -1.61
N GLN A 104 -27.48 3.19 -1.71
CA GLN A 104 -26.40 3.15 -0.72
C GLN A 104 -25.18 3.96 -1.19
N ALA A 105 -24.83 3.87 -2.48
CA ALA A 105 -23.69 4.58 -3.04
C ALA A 105 -23.86 6.11 -3.00
N PHE A 106 -25.07 6.62 -3.27
CA PHE A 106 -25.36 8.04 -3.26
C PHE A 106 -25.16 8.72 -1.89
N PRO A 107 -25.79 8.24 -0.78
CA PRO A 107 -25.58 8.87 0.52
C PRO A 107 -24.12 8.76 0.98
N TYR A 108 -23.45 7.63 0.73
CA TYR A 108 -22.03 7.46 1.04
C TYR A 108 -21.16 8.50 0.31
N ALA A 109 -21.27 8.59 -1.01
CA ALA A 109 -20.44 9.53 -1.79
C ALA A 109 -20.75 10.99 -1.48
N SER A 110 -22.01 11.30 -1.16
CA SER A 110 -22.43 12.66 -0.77
C SER A 110 -21.89 13.02 0.62
N GLN A 111 -21.90 12.06 1.56
CA GLN A 111 -21.33 12.24 2.89
C GLN A 111 -19.82 12.49 2.82
N ASP A 112 -19.07 11.76 1.99
CA ASP A 112 -17.62 11.97 1.82
C ASP A 112 -17.31 13.41 1.36
N ALA A 113 -18.09 13.94 0.41
CA ALA A 113 -17.94 15.31 -0.08
C ALA A 113 -18.28 16.36 0.99
N ASP A 114 -19.37 16.17 1.73
CA ASP A 114 -19.82 17.08 2.79
C ASP A 114 -18.83 17.13 3.96
N ILE A 115 -18.39 15.96 4.45
CA ILE A 115 -17.37 15.87 5.51
C ILE A 115 -16.08 16.55 5.07
N THR A 116 -15.63 16.31 3.83
CA THR A 116 -14.42 16.96 3.30
C THR A 116 -14.56 18.49 3.31
N TRP A 117 -15.71 19.02 2.93
CA TRP A 117 -15.96 20.46 2.95
C TRP A 117 -15.96 21.03 4.37
N GLN A 118 -16.61 20.36 5.32
CA GLN A 118 -16.62 20.79 6.73
C GLN A 118 -15.22 20.70 7.38
N LEU A 119 -14.48 19.62 7.12
CA LEU A 119 -13.10 19.47 7.57
C LEU A 119 -12.18 20.53 6.97
N GLN A 120 -12.37 20.90 5.71
CA GLN A 120 -11.57 21.96 5.08
C GLN A 120 -11.72 23.27 5.85
N ALA A 121 -12.95 23.67 6.17
CA ALA A 121 -13.19 24.90 6.93
C ALA A 121 -12.54 24.85 8.32
N LEU A 122 -12.66 23.72 9.01
CA LEU A 122 -12.07 23.52 10.35
C LEU A 122 -10.54 23.55 10.30
N LEU A 123 -9.92 22.71 9.46
CA LEU A 123 -8.47 22.51 9.43
C LEU A 123 -7.74 23.73 8.85
N SER A 124 -8.30 24.39 7.83
CA SER A 124 -7.70 25.60 7.25
C SER A 124 -7.52 26.71 8.28
N SER A 125 -8.49 26.92 9.16
CA SER A 125 -8.42 27.91 10.24
C SER A 125 -7.31 27.65 11.27
N GLN A 126 -6.77 26.42 11.30
CA GLN A 126 -5.74 26.00 12.27
C GLN A 126 -4.32 26.05 11.69
N LEU A 127 -4.15 26.08 10.37
CA LEU A 127 -2.83 26.04 9.73
C LEU A 127 -1.95 27.23 10.11
N ALA A 128 -2.49 28.44 10.06
CA ALA A 128 -1.75 29.65 10.42
C ALA A 128 -1.40 29.71 11.92
N PRO A 129 -2.34 29.46 12.87
CA PRO A 129 -2.00 29.35 14.29
C PRO A 129 -0.95 28.29 14.62
N ALA A 130 -0.93 27.18 13.88
CA ALA A 130 0.07 26.12 14.03
C ALA A 130 1.42 26.43 13.37
N GLY A 131 1.53 27.53 12.62
CA GLY A 131 2.76 27.93 11.93
C GLY A 131 3.15 27.04 10.74
N VAL A 132 2.19 26.30 10.18
CA VAL A 132 2.41 25.34 9.08
C VAL A 132 1.73 25.75 7.77
N GLU A 133 1.12 26.93 7.71
CA GLU A 133 0.40 27.41 6.53
C GLU A 133 1.27 27.52 5.27
N GLU A 134 2.45 28.14 5.38
CA GLU A 134 3.40 28.25 4.27
C GLU A 134 3.88 26.86 3.80
N LEU A 135 4.21 25.97 4.73
CA LEU A 135 4.58 24.59 4.42
C LEU A 135 3.44 23.85 3.69
N PHE A 136 2.20 24.04 4.13
CA PHE A 136 1.04 23.43 3.50
C PHE A 136 0.86 23.91 2.06
N TYR A 137 0.80 25.22 1.83
CA TYR A 137 0.47 25.79 0.52
C TYR A 137 1.63 25.77 -0.47
N ASP A 138 2.87 26.02 0.00
CA ASP A 138 4.01 26.21 -0.89
C ASP A 138 4.79 24.92 -1.14
N VAL A 139 4.64 23.91 -0.28
CA VAL A 139 5.37 22.63 -0.39
C VAL A 139 4.42 21.45 -0.56
N GLU A 140 3.56 21.19 0.42
CA GLU A 140 2.78 19.95 0.44
C GLU A 140 1.71 19.89 -0.66
N MET A 141 0.94 20.96 -0.85
CA MET A 141 -0.10 21.00 -1.89
C MET A 141 0.47 20.86 -3.32
N PRO A 142 1.57 21.54 -3.71
CA PRO A 142 2.25 21.27 -4.97
C PRO A 142 2.79 19.84 -5.08
N LEU A 143 3.33 19.29 -3.99
CA LEU A 143 3.88 17.93 -3.95
C LEU A 143 2.83 16.86 -4.26
N VAL A 144 1.56 17.05 -3.87
CA VAL A 144 0.45 16.14 -4.22
C VAL A 144 0.38 15.90 -5.73
N GLN A 145 0.50 16.96 -6.54
CA GLN A 145 0.44 16.85 -7.99
C GLN A 145 1.68 16.15 -8.56
N VAL A 146 2.87 16.46 -8.04
CA VAL A 146 4.13 15.81 -8.44
C VAL A 146 4.08 14.31 -8.14
N LEU A 147 3.59 13.92 -6.96
CA LEU A 147 3.43 12.51 -6.59
C LEU A 147 2.41 11.79 -7.47
N ALA A 148 1.29 12.45 -7.81
CA ALA A 148 0.33 11.91 -8.78
C ALA A 148 1.00 11.67 -10.14
N GLN A 149 1.81 12.61 -10.64
CA GLN A 149 2.54 12.46 -11.89
C GLN A 149 3.53 11.30 -11.83
N ILE A 150 4.37 11.21 -10.80
CA ILE A 150 5.33 10.10 -10.63
C ILE A 150 4.58 8.76 -10.64
N GLN A 151 3.47 8.67 -9.90
CA GLN A 151 2.67 7.45 -9.83
C GLN A 151 2.03 7.09 -11.17
N TYR A 152 1.53 8.08 -11.91
CA TYR A 152 0.93 7.88 -13.23
C TYR A 152 1.94 7.41 -14.28
N HIS A 153 3.15 8.00 -14.29
CA HIS A 153 4.21 7.59 -15.22
C HIS A 153 4.73 6.18 -14.93
N GLY A 154 4.80 5.81 -13.64
CA GLY A 154 5.33 4.53 -13.21
C GLY A 154 6.83 4.37 -13.48
N ILE A 155 7.31 3.13 -13.42
CA ILE A 155 8.72 2.77 -13.61
C ILE A 155 8.80 1.63 -14.62
N ALA A 156 9.65 1.79 -15.64
CA ALA A 156 9.94 0.75 -16.61
C ALA A 156 10.83 -0.34 -16.00
N LEU A 157 10.52 -1.60 -16.29
CA LEU A 157 11.22 -2.76 -15.74
C LEU A 157 11.66 -3.73 -16.82
N ASP A 158 12.90 -4.21 -16.69
CA ASP A 158 13.44 -5.27 -17.52
C ASP A 158 12.97 -6.63 -16.99
N ASN A 159 11.89 -7.12 -17.61
CA ASN A 159 11.28 -8.39 -17.26
C ASN A 159 12.20 -9.59 -17.51
N GLU A 160 13.10 -9.52 -18.49
CA GLU A 160 14.02 -10.62 -18.79
C GLU A 160 15.09 -10.74 -17.70
N LYS A 161 15.68 -9.61 -17.31
CA LYS A 161 16.64 -9.55 -16.20
C LYS A 161 16.01 -9.97 -14.88
N LEU A 162 14.78 -9.54 -14.58
CA LEU A 162 14.07 -9.97 -13.37
C LEU A 162 13.79 -11.47 -13.35
N ARG A 163 13.42 -12.07 -14.49
CA ARG A 163 13.25 -13.54 -14.61
C ARG A 163 14.57 -14.27 -14.42
N GLN A 164 15.65 -13.77 -15.01
CA GLN A 164 16.98 -14.35 -14.86
C GLN A 164 17.43 -14.33 -13.40
N MET A 165 17.33 -13.17 -12.73
CA MET A 165 17.63 -13.03 -11.29
C MET A 165 16.79 -13.99 -10.44
N SER A 166 15.49 -14.15 -10.75
CA SER A 166 14.61 -15.08 -10.04
C SER A 166 15.09 -16.53 -10.15
N ARG A 167 15.51 -16.96 -11.36
CA ARG A 167 16.07 -18.31 -11.59
C ARG A 167 17.39 -18.51 -10.84
N ASP A 168 18.28 -17.53 -10.86
CA ASP A 168 19.59 -17.65 -10.21
C ASP A 168 19.46 -17.73 -8.69
N LEU A 169 18.56 -16.93 -8.11
CA LEU A 169 18.25 -17.00 -6.69
C LEU A 169 17.51 -18.28 -6.30
N GLN A 170 16.67 -18.84 -7.18
CA GLN A 170 16.07 -20.14 -6.96
C GLN A 170 17.13 -21.25 -6.90
N LYS A 171 18.09 -21.26 -7.84
CA LYS A 171 19.21 -22.21 -7.81
C LYS A 171 20.04 -22.06 -6.54
N ARG A 172 20.38 -20.82 -6.16
CA ARG A 172 21.15 -20.56 -4.93
C ARG A 172 20.39 -20.96 -3.66
N SER A 173 19.09 -20.71 -3.63
CA SER A 173 18.21 -21.15 -2.54
C SER A 173 18.23 -22.67 -2.39
N GLN A 174 18.17 -23.41 -3.49
CA GLN A 174 18.21 -24.88 -3.47
C GLN A 174 19.56 -25.40 -2.93
N GLN A 175 20.68 -24.82 -3.38
CA GLN A 175 22.01 -25.14 -2.87
C GLN A 175 22.13 -24.90 -1.35
N LEU A 176 21.56 -23.80 -0.85
CA LEU A 176 21.57 -23.51 0.58
C LEU A 176 20.71 -24.50 1.37
N ILE A 177 19.54 -24.90 0.86
CA ILE A 177 18.69 -25.91 1.49
C ILE A 177 19.45 -27.23 1.64
N GLU A 178 20.12 -27.67 0.57
CA GLU A 178 20.94 -28.90 0.59
C GLU A 178 22.06 -28.81 1.62
N GLN A 179 22.79 -27.69 1.66
CA GLN A 179 23.82 -27.46 2.67
C GLN A 179 23.25 -27.44 4.09
N ILE A 180 22.10 -26.81 4.32
CA ILE A 180 21.44 -26.78 5.63
C ILE A 180 21.05 -28.19 6.07
N HIS A 181 20.42 -28.98 5.19
CA HIS A 181 20.03 -30.37 5.51
C HIS A 181 21.24 -31.27 5.77
N GLN A 182 22.35 -31.04 5.06
CA GLN A 182 23.61 -31.76 5.30
C GLN A 182 24.21 -31.40 6.67
N GLN A 183 24.20 -30.12 7.05
CA GLN A 183 24.69 -29.68 8.36
C GLN A 183 23.74 -30.06 9.52
N ALA A 184 22.47 -30.33 9.23
CA ALA A 184 21.45 -30.73 10.21
C ALA A 184 21.34 -32.24 10.40
N ASP A 185 22.04 -33.03 9.58
CA ASP A 185 21.91 -34.48 9.47
C ASP A 185 20.44 -34.93 9.34
N GLY A 186 19.70 -34.28 8.44
CA GLY A 186 18.31 -34.62 8.17
C GLY A 186 17.51 -33.51 7.49
N GLN A 187 16.35 -33.91 6.92
CA GLN A 187 15.42 -32.99 6.30
C GLN A 187 14.44 -32.41 7.33
N PHE A 188 14.17 -31.12 7.20
CA PHE A 188 13.16 -30.40 7.96
C PHE A 188 12.71 -29.16 7.20
N ASN A 189 11.59 -28.58 7.61
CA ASN A 189 11.10 -27.32 7.08
C ASN A 189 11.89 -26.13 7.70
N ILE A 190 12.80 -25.56 6.91
CA ILE A 190 13.67 -24.44 7.31
C ILE A 190 12.84 -23.16 7.60
N ASP A 191 11.68 -23.02 6.95
CA ASP A 191 10.77 -21.89 7.16
C ASP A 191 9.91 -22.05 8.43
N SER A 192 9.88 -23.23 9.06
CA SER A 192 9.22 -23.45 10.34
C SER A 192 10.14 -23.07 11.51
N PRO A 193 9.85 -22.00 12.27
CA PRO A 193 10.68 -21.60 13.40
C PRO A 193 10.79 -22.69 14.47
N GLN A 194 9.75 -23.51 14.63
CA GLN A 194 9.71 -24.59 15.61
C GLN A 194 10.64 -25.75 15.22
N GLN A 195 10.58 -26.22 13.98
CA GLN A 195 11.45 -27.30 13.51
C GLN A 195 12.91 -26.85 13.46
N LEU A 196 13.17 -25.60 13.05
CA LEU A 196 14.51 -25.05 13.08
C LEU A 196 15.07 -24.95 14.51
N ALA A 197 14.25 -24.51 15.46
CA ALA A 197 14.64 -24.47 16.87
C ALA A 197 14.99 -25.87 17.41
N GLU A 198 14.20 -26.88 17.08
CA GLU A 198 14.47 -28.27 17.47
C GLU A 198 15.83 -28.75 16.92
N VAL A 199 16.13 -28.47 15.65
CA VAL A 199 17.43 -28.82 15.06
C VAL A 199 18.58 -28.09 15.75
N LEU A 200 18.46 -26.77 15.94
CA LEU A 200 19.53 -25.95 16.51
C LEU A 200 19.85 -26.31 17.98
N PHE A 201 18.81 -26.51 18.78
CA PHE A 201 18.96 -26.58 20.24
C PHE A 201 18.90 -28.01 20.78
N ASN A 202 18.11 -28.91 20.18
CA ASN A 202 18.00 -30.29 20.65
C ASN A 202 18.99 -31.22 19.92
N LYS A 203 19.07 -31.13 18.58
CA LYS A 203 19.97 -32.00 17.80
C LYS A 203 21.42 -31.53 17.84
N LEU A 204 21.66 -30.25 17.54
CA LEU A 204 23.02 -29.68 17.52
C LEU A 204 23.49 -29.20 18.90
N GLY A 205 22.61 -29.16 19.89
CA GLY A 205 22.96 -28.82 21.27
C GLY A 205 23.46 -27.37 21.46
N LEU A 206 23.15 -26.45 20.53
CA LEU A 206 23.57 -25.06 20.66
C LEU A 206 22.89 -24.41 21.87
N THR A 207 23.57 -23.47 22.53
CA THR A 207 23.01 -22.80 23.71
C THR A 207 21.96 -21.76 23.29
N PRO A 208 20.71 -21.85 23.78
CA PRO A 208 19.69 -20.87 23.44
C PRO A 208 20.02 -19.49 24.01
N VAL A 209 20.01 -18.46 23.16
CA VAL A 209 20.31 -17.08 23.56
C VAL A 209 19.05 -16.36 24.08
N ARG A 210 17.87 -16.69 23.55
CA ARG A 210 16.61 -15.99 23.86
C ARG A 210 15.38 -16.89 23.71
N LYS A 211 14.40 -16.73 24.60
CA LYS A 211 13.08 -17.37 24.53
C LYS A 211 11.99 -16.35 24.23
N THR A 212 10.97 -16.78 23.49
CA THR A 212 9.74 -16.02 23.20
C THR A 212 8.53 -16.74 23.80
N LYS A 213 7.35 -16.10 23.78
CA LYS A 213 6.09 -16.71 24.24
C LYS A 213 5.75 -18.02 23.50
N THR A 214 6.24 -18.18 22.27
CA THR A 214 5.98 -19.34 21.39
C THR A 214 7.10 -20.37 21.36
N GLY A 215 8.18 -20.19 22.14
CA GLY A 215 9.31 -21.12 22.20
C GLY A 215 10.68 -20.47 22.05
N LEU A 216 11.71 -21.28 21.74
CA LEU A 216 13.08 -20.82 21.54
C LEU A 216 13.15 -19.90 20.29
N SER A 217 13.80 -18.74 20.42
CA SER A 217 13.88 -17.79 19.31
C SER A 217 14.84 -18.30 18.23
N THR A 218 14.43 -18.13 16.97
CA THR A 218 15.30 -18.30 15.80
C THR A 218 15.36 -17.00 14.99
N ASP A 219 15.24 -15.85 15.65
CA ASP A 219 15.33 -14.54 15.00
C ASP A 219 16.74 -14.26 14.43
N MET A 220 16.87 -13.16 13.66
CA MET A 220 18.11 -12.81 13.00
C MET A 220 19.27 -12.62 13.99
N ALA A 221 19.05 -11.91 15.09
CA ALA A 221 20.08 -11.62 16.09
C ALA A 221 20.57 -12.89 16.81
N VAL A 222 19.65 -13.82 17.13
CA VAL A 222 20.00 -15.11 17.71
C VAL A 222 20.80 -15.96 16.74
N LEU A 223 20.37 -16.06 15.47
CA LEU A 223 21.11 -16.82 14.46
C LEU A 223 22.49 -16.22 14.17
N GLU A 224 22.64 -14.90 14.20
CA GLU A 224 23.94 -14.23 14.02
C GLU A 224 24.89 -14.57 15.17
N THR A 225 24.39 -14.55 16.42
CA THR A 225 25.18 -14.95 17.59
C THR A 225 25.61 -16.42 17.50
N LEU A 226 24.69 -17.31 17.11
CA LEU A 226 24.96 -18.74 16.98
C LEU A 226 25.87 -19.09 15.81
N SER A 227 26.03 -18.18 14.83
CA SER A 227 26.89 -18.40 13.67
C SER A 227 28.37 -18.50 14.03
N SER A 228 28.79 -17.94 15.17
CA SER A 228 30.15 -18.11 15.71
C SER A 228 30.41 -19.53 16.21
N SER A 229 29.37 -20.26 16.58
CA SER A 229 29.46 -21.60 17.18
C SER A 229 29.22 -22.72 16.16
N HIS A 230 28.45 -22.46 15.11
CA HIS A 230 28.12 -23.47 14.10
C HIS A 230 27.83 -22.83 12.73
N PRO A 231 28.16 -23.48 11.60
CA PRO A 231 27.89 -22.95 10.26
C PRO A 231 26.40 -22.90 9.88
N LEU A 232 25.56 -23.81 10.41
CA LEU A 232 24.14 -23.90 10.05
C LEU A 232 23.35 -22.58 10.23
N PRO A 233 23.43 -21.87 11.39
CA PRO A 233 22.78 -20.57 11.55
C PRO A 233 23.09 -19.56 10.45
N SER A 234 24.36 -19.48 9.99
CA SER A 234 24.78 -18.58 8.91
C SER A 234 24.14 -18.96 7.57
N LEU A 235 24.07 -20.25 7.27
CA LEU A 235 23.40 -20.75 6.06
C LEU A 235 21.89 -20.43 6.08
N VAL A 236 21.24 -20.60 7.23
CA VAL A 236 19.81 -20.25 7.40
C VAL A 236 19.57 -18.75 7.23
N LEU A 237 20.46 -17.90 7.75
CA LEU A 237 20.38 -16.45 7.53
C LEU A 237 20.48 -16.09 6.05
N GLN A 238 21.43 -16.70 5.32
CA GLN A 238 21.56 -16.50 3.87
C GLN A 238 20.31 -16.96 3.12
N TYR A 239 19.78 -18.15 3.47
CA TYR A 239 18.55 -18.68 2.89
C TYR A 239 17.37 -17.72 3.10
N ARG A 240 17.15 -17.24 4.33
CA ARG A 240 16.05 -16.31 4.65
C ARG A 240 16.19 -14.97 3.92
N ARG A 241 17.42 -14.45 3.74
CA ARG A 241 17.66 -13.24 2.94
C ARG A 241 17.26 -13.45 1.48
N ILE A 242 17.66 -14.57 0.87
CA ILE A 242 17.29 -14.92 -0.51
C ILE A 242 15.78 -15.15 -0.64
N ALA A 243 15.17 -15.89 0.30
CA ALA A 243 13.74 -16.16 0.31
C ALA A 243 12.93 -14.86 0.41
N LYS A 244 13.34 -13.93 1.31
CA LYS A 244 12.71 -12.60 1.42
C LYS A 244 12.85 -11.81 0.13
N LEU A 245 14.05 -11.73 -0.45
CA LEU A 245 14.28 -11.00 -1.70
C LEU A 245 13.41 -11.55 -2.84
N ARG A 246 13.33 -12.88 -2.96
CA ARG A 246 12.51 -13.55 -3.96
C ARG A 246 11.02 -13.29 -3.75
N ASN A 247 10.53 -13.48 -2.53
CA ASN A 247 9.10 -13.36 -2.23
C ASN A 247 8.61 -11.91 -2.28
N THR A 248 9.44 -10.95 -1.86
CA THR A 248 9.10 -9.53 -1.88
C THR A 248 9.28 -8.95 -3.29
N TYR A 249 10.40 -9.17 -3.97
CA TYR A 249 10.71 -8.42 -5.19
C TYR A 249 10.56 -9.23 -6.49
N LEU A 250 10.63 -10.56 -6.45
CA LEU A 250 10.74 -11.38 -7.66
C LEU A 250 9.61 -12.41 -7.82
N ALA A 251 8.62 -12.41 -6.92
CA ALA A 251 7.48 -13.31 -7.00
C ALA A 251 6.64 -12.99 -8.25
N ALA A 252 6.41 -13.99 -9.10
CA ALA A 252 5.73 -13.84 -10.39
C ALA A 252 4.34 -13.18 -10.29
N ARG A 253 3.62 -13.37 -9.17
CA ARG A 253 2.33 -12.71 -8.91
C ARG A 253 2.40 -11.18 -8.83
N ARG A 254 3.57 -10.60 -8.52
CA ARG A 254 3.76 -9.14 -8.52
C ARG A 254 3.99 -8.57 -9.92
N TRP A 255 4.21 -9.41 -10.92
CA TRP A 255 4.55 -8.99 -12.29
C TRP A 255 3.57 -9.53 -13.36
N SER A 256 2.53 -10.27 -12.96
CA SER A 256 1.57 -10.87 -13.90
C SER A 256 0.78 -9.84 -14.72
N TRP A 257 0.69 -8.60 -14.26
CA TRP A 257 0.09 -7.48 -14.99
C TRP A 257 1.03 -6.84 -16.04
N LEU A 258 2.35 -7.10 -15.97
CA LEU A 258 3.32 -6.61 -16.97
C LEU A 258 3.39 -7.51 -18.22
N THR A 259 2.89 -8.74 -18.15
CA THR A 259 2.85 -9.64 -19.30
C THR A 259 1.74 -9.33 -20.30
N ASP A 260 0.72 -8.56 -19.90
CA ASP A 260 -0.43 -8.22 -20.74
C ASP A 260 -0.29 -6.87 -21.48
N CYS A 261 0.73 -6.05 -21.17
CA CYS A 261 1.04 -4.82 -21.91
C CYS A 261 1.73 -5.05 -23.28
N LYS A 262 1.43 -6.15 -23.96
CA LYS A 262 1.88 -6.40 -25.35
C LYS A 262 0.92 -5.87 -26.43
N SER A 263 -0.12 -5.13 -26.05
CA SER A 263 -0.90 -4.34 -26.99
C SER A 263 -0.45 -2.88 -26.95
N THR A 264 0.64 -2.56 -27.66
CA THR A 264 0.79 -1.21 -28.21
C THR A 264 -0.47 -0.87 -29.00
N PRO A 265 -1.12 0.30 -28.79
CA PRO A 265 -2.14 0.74 -29.71
C PRO A 265 -1.45 0.91 -31.06
N LYS A 266 -1.87 0.11 -32.04
CA LYS A 266 -1.56 0.44 -33.43
C LYS A 266 -2.25 1.76 -33.71
N THR A 267 -1.45 2.72 -34.17
CA THR A 267 -1.82 4.01 -34.76
C THR A 267 -3.10 3.95 -35.57
#